data_AF-A0A662HEI1-F1
#
_entry.id   AF-A0A662HEI1-F1
#
_cell.length_a   1.000
_cell.length_b   1.000
_cell.length_c   1.000
_cell.angle_alpha   90.00
_cell.angle_beta   90.00
_cell.angle_gamma   90.00
#
_symmetry.space_group_name_H-M   'P 1'
#
loop_
_entity.id
_entity.type
_entity.pdbx_description
1 polymer ?
#
loop_
_entity_poly.entity_id
_entity_poly.type
_entity_poly.pdbx_seq_one_letter_code
_entity_poly.pdbx_strand_id
1 'polypeptide(L)'
;MKFVSFEVILESEIPKRISITMRPEVFIVTFSEKTLSKADLHSVRNFEESDALSFDYKFSDSLLISCSDLFSGKHSIKTIEYNIPDDVAIIIEIYEVNDRISEKNYFLVNAYKIVDNKAEKINAAIFKNKKEALDFAYKIRKI
;
A
#
# COMPACT_ATOMS: atom_id res chain seq x y z
N MET A 1 14.65 -0.71 -9.44
CA MET A 1 14.51 -1.32 -8.08
C MET A 1 13.25 -2.20 -7.95
N LYS A 2 13.05 -2.90 -6.81
CA LYS A 2 11.79 -3.60 -6.48
C LYS A 2 10.98 -2.80 -5.46
N PHE A 3 9.66 -2.82 -5.59
CA PHE A 3 8.74 -2.28 -4.59
C PHE A 3 7.75 -3.35 -4.16
N VAL A 4 7.48 -3.42 -2.86
CA VAL A 4 6.62 -4.44 -2.27
C VAL A 4 5.30 -3.80 -1.84
N SER A 5 4.20 -4.52 -2.08
CA SER A 5 2.87 -4.22 -1.57
C SER A 5 2.19 -5.51 -1.07
N PHE A 6 0.99 -5.39 -0.50
CA PHE A 6 0.31 -6.49 0.19
C PHE A 6 -1.18 -6.56 -0.19
N GLU A 7 -1.63 -7.69 -0.71
CA GLU A 7 -3.06 -8.02 -0.68
C GLU A 7 -3.36 -8.67 0.67
N VAL A 8 -4.33 -8.12 1.41
CA VAL A 8 -4.57 -8.50 2.81
C VAL A 8 -6.02 -8.90 3.00
N ILE A 9 -6.24 -10.06 3.60
CA ILE A 9 -7.49 -10.42 4.27
C ILE A 9 -7.11 -10.69 5.71
N LEU A 10 -7.71 -9.96 6.65
CA LEU A 10 -7.42 -10.07 8.08
C LEU A 10 -8.71 -10.06 8.89
N GLU A 11 -8.87 -11.09 9.72
CA GLU A 11 -9.90 -11.19 10.74
C GLU A 11 -9.23 -11.49 12.08
N SER A 12 -9.35 -10.57 13.03
CA SER A 12 -8.77 -10.71 14.36
C SER A 12 -9.76 -10.25 15.43
N GLU A 13 -9.76 -10.92 16.57
CA GLU A 13 -10.53 -10.52 17.76
C GLU A 13 -9.63 -10.00 18.89
N ILE A 14 -8.33 -10.32 18.85
CA ILE A 14 -7.33 -10.03 19.90
C ILE A 14 -6.04 -9.53 19.21
N PRO A 15 -5.41 -8.43 19.65
CA PRO A 15 -5.74 -7.61 20.82
C PRO A 15 -6.95 -6.69 20.61
N LYS A 16 -7.42 -6.56 19.35
CA LYS A 16 -8.57 -5.76 19.00
C LYS A 16 -9.35 -6.41 17.86
N ARG A 17 -10.62 -6.04 17.73
CA ARG A 17 -11.48 -6.51 16.65
C ARG A 17 -11.08 -5.84 15.34
N ILE A 18 -10.70 -6.65 14.35
CA ILE A 18 -10.35 -6.22 12.98
C ILE A 18 -11.04 -7.18 12.01
N SER A 19 -11.68 -6.65 10.96
CA SER A 19 -12.14 -7.45 9.84
C SER A 19 -12.02 -6.61 8.58
N ILE A 20 -10.93 -6.82 7.84
CA ILE A 20 -10.63 -6.00 6.67
C ILE A 20 -10.21 -6.84 5.47
N THR A 21 -10.47 -6.30 4.28
CA THR A 21 -9.86 -6.75 3.02
C THR A 21 -9.20 -5.56 2.34
N MET A 22 -7.98 -5.72 1.85
CA MET A 22 -7.23 -4.68 1.15
C MET A 22 -6.64 -5.21 -0.14
N ARG A 23 -6.77 -4.41 -1.21
CA ARG A 23 -6.16 -4.71 -2.51
C ARG A 23 -5.37 -3.50 -3.02
N PRO A 24 -4.07 -3.65 -3.31
CA PRO A 24 -3.27 -2.55 -3.82
C PRO A 24 -3.40 -2.36 -5.33
N GLU A 25 -3.34 -1.11 -5.75
CA GLU A 25 -2.90 -0.69 -7.07
C GLU A 25 -1.69 0.23 -6.90
N VAL A 26 -0.59 -0.11 -7.56
CA VAL A 26 0.65 0.69 -7.51
C VAL A 26 0.82 1.43 -8.83
N PHE A 27 1.12 2.71 -8.72
CA PHE A 27 1.41 3.62 -9.81
C PHE A 27 2.79 4.22 -9.61
N ILE A 28 3.43 4.61 -10.71
CA ILE A 28 4.72 5.28 -10.74
C ILE A 28 4.63 6.58 -11.52
N VAL A 29 5.50 7.51 -11.17
CA VAL A 29 5.75 8.75 -11.89
C VAL A 29 7.23 8.80 -12.20
N THR A 30 7.57 8.82 -13.48
CA THR A 30 8.96 8.97 -13.92
C THR A 30 9.36 10.45 -14.00
N PHE A 31 10.65 10.72 -13.85
CA PHE A 31 11.20 12.07 -14.07
C PHE A 31 11.00 12.55 -15.51
N SER A 32 11.10 11.61 -16.46
CA SER A 32 11.09 11.83 -17.90
C SER A 32 9.69 12.19 -18.42
N GLU A 33 8.68 11.39 -18.11
CA GLU A 33 7.34 11.55 -18.68
C GLU A 33 6.42 12.39 -17.79
N LYS A 34 6.66 12.39 -16.47
CA LYS A 34 5.75 12.99 -15.48
C LYS A 34 4.30 12.53 -15.66
N THR A 35 4.10 11.35 -16.22
CA THR A 35 2.81 10.67 -16.36
C THR A 35 2.64 9.74 -15.16
N LEU A 36 1.38 9.48 -14.80
CA LEU A 36 1.07 8.45 -13.81
C LEU A 36 0.78 7.17 -14.59
N SER A 37 1.65 6.17 -14.47
CA SER A 37 1.48 4.86 -15.11
C SER A 37 1.36 3.78 -14.04
N LYS A 38 0.72 2.66 -14.37
CA LYS A 38 0.61 1.52 -13.45
C LYS A 38 1.95 0.81 -13.38
N ALA A 39 2.38 0.43 -12.18
CA ALA A 39 3.61 -0.33 -12.01
C ALA A 39 3.45 -1.76 -12.55
N ASP A 40 4.51 -2.27 -13.18
CA ASP A 40 4.50 -3.63 -13.71
C ASP A 40 4.63 -4.65 -12.58
N LEU A 41 3.70 -5.61 -12.57
CA LEU A 41 3.74 -6.74 -11.66
C LEU A 41 4.96 -7.61 -11.96
N HIS A 42 5.78 -7.87 -10.95
CA HIS A 42 6.90 -8.79 -11.07
C HIS A 42 6.55 -10.20 -10.59
N SER A 43 6.08 -10.31 -9.36
CA SER A 43 5.82 -11.59 -8.71
C SER A 43 4.69 -11.45 -7.67
N VAL A 44 4.06 -12.57 -7.36
CA VAL A 44 3.12 -12.70 -6.24
C VAL A 44 3.50 -13.95 -5.48
N ARG A 45 3.71 -13.82 -4.18
CA ARG A 45 4.04 -14.93 -3.29
C ARG A 45 3.28 -14.83 -1.97
N ASN A 46 3.34 -15.89 -1.17
CA ASN A 46 2.82 -15.83 0.19
C ASN A 46 3.66 -14.90 1.05
N PHE A 47 3.03 -14.33 2.07
CA PHE A 47 3.70 -13.53 3.08
C PHE A 47 4.73 -14.36 3.85
N GLU A 48 5.91 -13.80 4.08
CA GLU A 48 7.01 -14.40 4.83
C GLU A 48 7.44 -13.49 5.99
N GLU A 49 8.14 -14.02 6.99
CA GLU A 49 8.57 -13.25 8.17
C GLU A 49 9.42 -12.02 7.80
N SER A 50 10.21 -12.10 6.72
CA SER A 50 11.00 -10.98 6.22
C SER A 50 10.16 -9.79 5.76
N ASP A 51 8.88 -9.99 5.48
CA ASP A 51 7.94 -8.95 5.04
C ASP A 51 7.35 -8.15 6.22
N ALA A 52 7.49 -8.64 7.46
CA ALA A 52 6.86 -8.06 8.66
C ALA A 52 7.17 -6.58 8.83
N LEU A 53 8.43 -6.18 8.69
CA LEU A 53 8.83 -4.79 8.86
C LEU A 53 8.24 -3.88 7.78
N SER A 54 8.17 -4.38 6.54
CA SER A 54 7.58 -3.64 5.42
C SER A 54 6.07 -3.49 5.58
N PHE A 55 5.41 -4.50 6.14
CA PHE A 55 4.00 -4.44 6.48
C PHE A 55 3.72 -3.39 7.56
N ASP A 56 4.47 -3.43 8.66
CA ASP A 56 4.31 -2.47 9.77
C ASP A 56 4.51 -1.03 9.32
N TYR A 57 5.59 -0.78 8.56
CA TYR A 57 5.91 0.53 8.02
C TYR A 57 4.79 1.12 7.13
N LYS A 58 4.07 0.25 6.40
CA LYS A 58 2.99 0.71 5.51
C LYS A 58 1.71 1.05 6.26
N PHE A 59 1.35 0.27 7.28
CA PHE A 59 -0.01 0.27 7.83
C PHE A 59 -0.13 0.69 9.29
N SER A 60 0.94 0.62 10.09
CA SER A 60 0.85 0.89 11.53
C SER A 60 0.39 2.31 11.82
N ASP A 61 0.82 3.29 11.04
CA ASP A 61 0.42 4.68 11.26
C ASP A 61 -0.95 5.02 10.65
N SER A 62 -1.29 4.38 9.53
CA SER A 62 -2.42 4.79 8.70
C SER A 62 -3.71 4.02 9.02
N LEU A 63 -3.58 2.73 9.33
CA LEU A 63 -4.70 1.84 9.64
C LEU A 63 -4.63 1.30 11.08
N LEU A 64 -3.55 1.61 11.80
CA LEU A 64 -3.26 1.04 13.12
C LEU A 64 -3.11 -0.48 13.08
N ILE A 65 -2.75 -1.08 11.94
CA ILE A 65 -2.61 -2.54 11.80
C ILE A 65 -1.13 -2.86 11.67
N SER A 66 -0.70 -3.90 12.37
CA SER A 66 0.67 -4.37 12.45
C SER A 66 0.76 -5.89 12.21
N CYS A 67 1.97 -6.40 12.08
CA CYS A 67 2.27 -7.80 11.95
C CYS A 67 1.83 -8.60 13.18
N SER A 68 1.81 -7.98 14.36
CA SER A 68 1.29 -8.60 15.59
C SER A 68 -0.18 -8.99 15.47
N ASP A 69 -0.99 -8.19 14.77
CA ASP A 69 -2.40 -8.48 14.51
C ASP A 69 -2.57 -9.65 13.54
N LEU A 70 -1.59 -9.87 12.67
CA LEU A 70 -1.56 -11.01 11.74
C LEU A 70 -1.31 -12.32 12.50
N PHE A 71 -0.32 -12.32 13.39
CA PHE A 71 0.04 -13.51 14.18
C PHE A 71 -1.06 -13.96 15.14
N SER A 72 -1.87 -13.02 15.65
CA SER A 72 -2.99 -13.33 16.56
C SER A 72 -4.31 -13.61 15.85
N GLY A 73 -4.41 -13.27 14.55
CA GLY A 73 -5.64 -13.35 13.76
C GLY A 73 -5.64 -14.42 12.68
N LYS A 74 -6.81 -14.65 12.09
CA LYS A 74 -6.94 -15.39 10.83
C LYS A 74 -6.61 -14.46 9.68
N HIS A 75 -5.67 -14.85 8.84
CA HIS A 75 -5.22 -13.99 7.76
C HIS A 75 -4.91 -14.79 6.50
N SER A 76 -5.02 -14.09 5.36
CA SER A 76 -4.51 -14.52 4.07
C SER A 76 -3.85 -13.32 3.43
N ILE A 77 -2.52 -13.35 3.34
CA ILE A 77 -1.74 -12.23 2.82
C ILE A 77 -0.89 -12.70 1.67
N LYS A 78 -0.91 -11.93 0.59
CA LYS A 78 0.00 -12.10 -0.53
C LYS A 78 0.93 -10.91 -0.60
N THR A 79 2.22 -11.19 -0.70
CA THR A 79 3.24 -10.21 -0.99
C THR A 79 3.31 -10.04 -2.50
N ILE A 80 3.14 -8.81 -2.97
CA ILE A 80 3.11 -8.43 -4.37
C ILE A 80 4.34 -7.58 -4.65
N GLU A 81 5.20 -8.04 -5.55
CA GLU A 81 6.40 -7.32 -5.94
C GLU A 81 6.18 -6.65 -7.30
N TYR A 82 6.63 -5.41 -7.41
CA TYR A 82 6.56 -4.61 -8.63
C TYR A 82 7.96 -4.29 -9.13
N ASN A 83 8.10 -4.25 -10.46
CA ASN A 83 9.27 -3.71 -11.12
C ASN A 83 9.17 -2.19 -11.17
N ILE A 84 10.12 -1.50 -10.56
CA ILE A 84 10.22 -0.04 -10.58
C ILE A 84 11.42 0.35 -11.44
N PRO A 85 11.21 1.04 -12.57
CA PRO A 85 12.29 1.59 -13.38
C PRO A 85 13.20 2.52 -12.59
N ASP A 86 14.43 2.71 -13.06
CA ASP A 86 15.42 3.52 -12.35
C ASP A 86 15.15 5.04 -12.45
N ASP A 87 14.33 5.47 -13.41
CA ASP A 87 13.95 6.88 -13.61
C ASP A 87 12.66 7.29 -12.87
N VAL A 88 12.25 6.51 -11.86
CA VAL A 88 11.06 6.80 -11.05
C VAL A 88 11.35 7.86 -9.98
N ALA A 89 10.52 8.91 -9.97
CA ALA A 89 10.57 9.97 -8.97
C ALA A 89 9.68 9.64 -7.76
N ILE A 90 8.46 9.19 -8.03
CA ILE A 90 7.42 8.96 -7.02
C ILE A 90 6.73 7.62 -7.29
N ILE A 91 6.49 6.87 -6.22
CA ILE A 91 5.60 5.70 -6.21
C ILE A 91 4.33 6.08 -5.46
N ILE A 92 3.18 5.73 -6.01
CA ILE A 92 1.87 5.97 -5.39
C ILE A 92 1.15 4.63 -5.28
N GLU A 93 0.84 4.24 -4.06
CA GLU A 93 0.18 2.98 -3.73
C GLU A 93 -1.22 3.29 -3.20
N ILE A 94 -2.24 2.79 -3.88
CA ILE A 94 -3.65 2.99 -3.52
C ILE A 94 -4.23 1.65 -3.09
N TYR A 95 -4.65 1.54 -1.85
CA TYR A 95 -5.41 0.40 -1.36
C TYR A 95 -6.89 0.69 -1.41
N GLU A 96 -7.66 -0.18 -2.06
CA GLU A 96 -9.08 -0.31 -1.77
C GLU A 96 -9.23 -1.10 -0.47
N VAL A 97 -9.81 -0.47 0.55
CA VAL A 97 -9.99 -1.04 1.89
C VAL A 97 -11.48 -1.23 2.16
N ASN A 98 -11.87 -2.48 2.41
CA ASN A 98 -13.19 -2.87 2.90
C ASN A 98 -13.06 -3.20 4.39
N ASP A 99 -13.59 -2.31 5.25
CA ASP A 99 -13.72 -2.55 6.68
C ASP A 99 -15.11 -3.12 6.97
N ARG A 100 -15.15 -4.40 7.32
CA ARG A 100 -16.39 -5.15 7.57
C ARG A 100 -16.95 -4.90 8.97
N ILE A 101 -16.19 -4.33 9.89
CA ILE A 101 -16.69 -3.97 11.22
C ILE A 101 -17.53 -2.70 11.13
N SER A 102 -17.00 -1.69 10.43
CA SER A 102 -17.70 -0.42 10.24
C SER A 102 -18.59 -0.37 9.01
N GLU A 103 -18.59 -1.44 8.20
CA GLU A 103 -19.29 -1.56 6.92
C GLU A 103 -18.91 -0.43 5.93
N LYS A 104 -17.64 -0.03 5.94
CA LYS A 104 -17.13 1.07 5.11
C LYS A 104 -16.17 0.57 4.04
N ASN A 105 -16.28 1.19 2.87
CA ASN A 105 -15.28 1.13 1.83
C ASN A 105 -14.58 2.47 1.75
N TYR A 106 -13.26 2.47 1.73
CA TYR A 106 -12.44 3.67 1.57
C TYR A 106 -11.13 3.34 0.87
N PHE A 107 -10.38 4.37 0.52
CA PHE A 107 -9.13 4.25 -0.22
C PHE A 107 -7.99 4.84 0.60
N LEU A 108 -7.00 4.03 0.95
CA LEU A 108 -5.75 4.50 1.55
C LEU A 108 -4.74 4.76 0.45
N VAL A 109 -4.20 5.97 0.38
CA VAL A 109 -3.11 6.33 -0.53
C VAL A 109 -1.84 6.51 0.28
N ASN A 110 -0.81 5.73 -0.05
CA ASN A 110 0.55 5.95 0.41
C ASN A 110 1.38 6.51 -0.75
N ALA A 111 2.12 7.59 -0.52
CA ALA A 111 3.04 8.15 -1.49
C ALA A 111 4.48 8.05 -1.01
N TYR A 112 5.39 7.71 -1.92
CA TYR A 112 6.80 7.50 -1.63
C TYR A 112 7.66 8.26 -2.63
N LYS A 113 8.69 8.96 -2.15
CA LYS A 113 9.76 9.51 -3.00
C LYS A 113 10.89 8.50 -3.10
N ILE A 114 11.63 8.51 -4.20
CA ILE A 114 12.86 7.72 -4.33
C ILE A 114 14.05 8.55 -3.86
N VAL A 115 14.77 8.08 -2.85
CA VAL A 115 16.02 8.66 -2.32
C VAL A 115 17.04 7.55 -2.19
N ASP A 116 18.23 7.71 -2.77
CA ASP A 116 19.31 6.72 -2.74
C ASP A 116 18.85 5.28 -3.08
N ASN A 117 18.01 5.17 -4.11
CA ASN A 117 17.43 3.90 -4.59
C ASN A 117 16.51 3.18 -3.56
N LYS A 118 15.96 3.94 -2.61
CA LYS A 118 14.98 3.47 -1.62
C LYS A 118 13.71 4.29 -1.68
N ALA A 119 12.57 3.65 -1.40
CA ALA A 119 11.27 4.31 -1.34
C ALA A 119 11.01 4.84 0.08
N GLU A 120 11.03 6.16 0.26
CA GLU A 120 10.71 6.82 1.53
C GLU A 120 9.28 7.33 1.51
N LYS A 121 8.46 6.95 2.49
CA LYS A 121 7.06 7.35 2.58
C LYS A 121 7.01 8.84 2.95
N ILE A 122 6.36 9.64 2.12
CA ILE A 122 6.24 11.10 2.29
C ILE A 122 4.83 11.54 2.64
N ASN A 123 3.82 10.71 2.37
CA ASN A 123 2.44 11.04 2.65
C ASN A 123 1.59 9.78 2.80
N ALA A 124 0.54 9.89 3.62
CA ALA A 124 -0.55 8.92 3.70
C ALA A 124 -1.87 9.67 3.88
N ALA A 125 -2.89 9.30 3.11
CA ALA A 125 -4.21 9.91 3.20
C ALA A 125 -5.31 8.90 2.91
N ILE A 126 -6.48 9.09 3.56
CA ILE A 126 -7.66 8.25 3.38
C ILE A 126 -8.74 9.04 2.64
N PHE A 127 -9.34 8.42 1.62
CA PHE A 127 -10.37 9.00 0.77
C PHE A 127 -11.63 8.14 0.75
N LYS A 128 -12.79 8.77 0.53
CA LYS A 128 -14.07 8.07 0.54
C LYS A 128 -14.35 7.32 -0.76
N ASN A 129 -13.70 7.72 -1.85
CA ASN A 129 -13.90 7.11 -3.16
C ASN A 129 -12.60 7.12 -3.98
N LYS A 130 -12.56 6.23 -5.00
CA LYS A 130 -11.39 6.03 -5.86
C LYS A 130 -11.00 7.28 -6.64
N LYS A 131 -11.99 8.09 -7.05
CA LYS A 131 -11.74 9.32 -7.82
C LYS A 131 -10.92 10.32 -7.00
N GLU A 132 -11.31 10.57 -5.76
CA GLU A 132 -10.56 11.45 -4.85
C GLU A 132 -9.12 10.95 -4.61
N ALA A 133 -8.95 9.64 -4.43
CA ALA A 133 -7.62 9.02 -4.27
C ALA A 133 -6.74 9.24 -5.51
N LEU A 134 -7.30 9.07 -6.71
CA LEU A 134 -6.59 9.32 -7.97
C LEU A 134 -6.30 10.81 -8.17
N ASP A 135 -7.25 11.70 -7.90
CA ASP A 135 -7.05 13.15 -7.99
C ASP A 135 -5.92 13.61 -7.06
N PHE A 136 -5.82 13.02 -5.86
CA PHE A 136 -4.71 13.24 -4.95
C PHE A 136 -3.38 12.71 -5.51
N ALA A 137 -3.37 11.51 -6.09
CA ALA A 137 -2.19 10.95 -6.75
C ALA A 137 -1.66 11.88 -7.85
N TYR A 138 -2.55 12.43 -8.68
CA TYR A 138 -2.21 13.40 -9.73
C TYR A 138 -1.68 14.74 -9.18
N LYS A 139 -2.10 15.15 -7.97
CA LYS A 139 -1.58 16.36 -7.32
C LYS A 139 -0.17 16.13 -6.77
N ILE A 140 0.06 15.00 -6.10
CA ILE A 140 1.39 14.65 -5.56
C ILE A 140 2.45 14.59 -6.65
N ARG A 141 2.08 14.13 -7.85
CA ARG A 141 2.93 14.14 -9.06
C ARG A 141 3.63 15.48 -9.36
N LYS A 142 3.09 16.60 -8.87
CA LYS A 142 3.60 17.96 -9.13
C LYS A 142 4.60 18.45 -8.08
N ILE A 143 4.78 17.72 -6.99
CA ILE A 143 5.73 18.00 -5.91
C ILE A 143 7.11 17.52 -6.35
#